data_AF-A0A3D4TXJ4-F1
#
_entry.id   AF-A0A3D4TXJ4-F1
#
_cell.length_a   1.000
_cell.length_b   1.000
_cell.length_c   1.000
_cell.angle_alpha   90.00
_cell.angle_beta   90.00
_cell.angle_gamma   90.00
#
_symmetry.space_group_name_H-M   'P 1'
#
loop_
_entity.id
_entity.type
_entity.pdbx_description
1 polymer ?
#
loop_
_entity_poly.entity_id
_entity_poly.type
_entity_poly.pdbx_seq_one_letter_code
_entity_poly.pdbx_strand_id
1 'polypeptide(L)' 'VVYKVDNIYSAEHERGIFWNDTDIAINWPVLNPVLSLKDSKNLTLQQYLKQ' A
#
# COMPACT_ATOMS: atom_id res chain seq x y z
N VAL A 1 13.47 1.15 -12.09
CA VAL A 1 13.90 0.21 -11.03
C VAL A 1 13.73 -1.21 -11.55
N VAL A 2 14.60 -2.15 -11.18
CA VAL A 2 14.54 -3.57 -11.61
C VAL A 2 14.52 -4.45 -10.36
N TYR A 3 13.67 -5.47 -10.36
CA TYR A 3 13.51 -6.40 -9.23
C TYR A 3 13.69 -7.85 -9.70
N LYS A 4 14.36 -8.67 -8.88
CA LYS A 4 14.33 -10.12 -9.00
C LYS A 4 13.36 -10.65 -7.95
N VAL A 5 12.47 -11.54 -8.37
CA VAL A 5 11.41 -12.10 -7.52
C VAL A 5 11.52 -13.61 -7.46
N ASP A 6 10.95 -14.21 -6.42
CA ASP A 6 10.87 -15.64 -6.21
C ASP A 6 9.65 -16.27 -6.90
N ASN A 7 8.58 -15.50 -7.14
CA ASN A 7 7.33 -15.95 -7.71
C ASN A 7 6.78 -15.02 -8.80
N ILE A 8 5.87 -15.56 -9.63
CA ILE A 8 5.13 -14.80 -10.64
C ILE A 8 4.06 -13.94 -9.94
N TYR A 9 3.84 -12.74 -10.45
CA TYR A 9 2.80 -11.83 -9.97
C TYR A 9 1.39 -12.44 -10.05
N SER A 10 0.60 -12.27 -8.98
CA SER A 10 -0.81 -12.67 -8.92
C SER A 10 -1.62 -11.57 -8.22
N ALA A 11 -2.50 -10.89 -8.98
CA ALA A 11 -3.32 -9.80 -8.46
C ALA A 11 -4.25 -10.23 -7.32
N GLU A 12 -4.76 -11.47 -7.35
CA GLU A 12 -5.67 -12.02 -6.33
C GLU A 12 -5.02 -12.21 -4.96
N HIS A 13 -3.69 -12.35 -4.94
CA HIS A 13 -2.90 -12.56 -3.72
C HIS A 13 -2.20 -11.29 -3.25
N GLU A 14 -2.20 -10.23 -4.05
CA GLU A 14 -1.64 -8.94 -3.65
C GLU A 14 -2.55 -8.28 -2.59
N ARG A 15 -1.94 -7.70 -1.57
CA ARG A 15 -2.61 -6.91 -0.54
C ARG A 15 -1.82 -5.62 -0.33
N GLY A 16 -2.51 -4.58 0.14
CA GLY A 16 -1.90 -3.30 0.42
C GLY A 16 -2.59 -2.59 1.58
N ILE A 17 -1.84 -1.71 2.23
CA ILE A 17 -2.34 -0.79 3.26
C ILE A 17 -2.41 0.61 2.66
N PHE A 18 -3.31 1.42 3.19
CA PHE A 18 -3.44 2.82 2.84
C PHE A 18 -2.10 3.53 3.03
N TRP A 19 -1.65 4.24 1.98
CA TRP A 19 -0.28 4.76 1.90
C TRP A 19 0.08 5.76 3.01
N ASN A 20 -0.91 6.52 3.50
CA ASN A 20 -0.77 7.53 4.55
C ASN A 20 -1.66 7.21 5.75
N ASP A 21 -1.58 5.95 6.18
CA ASP A 21 -2.23 5.46 7.37
C ASP A 21 -1.66 6.15 8.64
N THR A 22 -2.56 6.61 9.51
CA THR A 22 -2.19 7.36 10.72
C THR A 22 -1.56 6.49 11.81
N ASP A 23 -1.83 5.19 11.81
CA ASP A 23 -1.23 4.27 12.78
C ASP A 23 0.20 3.89 12.37
N ILE A 24 0.50 3.91 11.06
CA ILE A 24 1.87 3.74 10.54
C ILE A 24 2.66 5.06 10.61
N ALA A 25 1.99 6.20 10.41
CA ALA A 25 2.54 7.55 10.60
C ALA A 25 3.88 7.83 9.90
N ILE A 26 4.03 7.40 8.64
CA ILE A 26 5.26 7.62 7.87
C ILE A 26 5.38 9.10 7.49
N ASN A 27 6.52 9.71 7.81
CA ASN A 27 6.82 11.09 7.40
C ASN A 27 7.34 11.15 5.96
N TRP A 28 6.41 11.15 5.01
CA TRP A 28 6.74 11.22 3.59
C TRP A 28 7.19 12.65 3.18
N PRO A 29 8.37 12.82 2.54
CA PRO A 29 8.86 14.14 2.10
C PRO A 29 8.20 14.59 0.78
N VAL A 30 6.87 14.51 0.70
CA VAL A 30 6.09 14.88 -0.49
C VAL A 30 4.76 15.51 -0.09
N LEU A 31 4.44 16.67 -0.67
CA LEU A 31 3.23 17.43 -0.36
C LEU A 31 2.02 16.98 -1.20
N ASN A 32 2.23 16.72 -2.50
CA ASN A 32 1.18 16.34 -3.45
C ASN A 32 1.51 14.97 -4.06
N PRO A 33 1.22 13.87 -3.35
CA PRO A 33 1.51 12.53 -3.83
C PRO A 33 0.64 12.19 -5.04
N VAL A 34 1.25 11.58 -6.06
CA VAL A 34 0.52 10.99 -7.19
C VAL A 34 0.31 9.52 -6.87
N LEU A 35 -0.95 9.13 -6.73
CA LEU A 35 -1.33 7.79 -6.29
C LEU A 35 -2.13 7.08 -7.37
N SER A 36 -2.00 5.76 -7.43
CA SER A 36 -2.89 4.93 -8.22
C SER A 36 -4.28 4.88 -7.58
N LEU A 37 -5.31 4.54 -8.37
CA LEU A 37 -6.66 4.31 -7.85
C LEU A 37 -6.73 3.11 -6.89
N LYS A 38 -5.78 2.18 -6.97
CA LYS A 38 -5.69 1.02 -6.09
C LYS A 38 -5.21 1.46 -4.71
N ASP A 39 -4.08 2.15 -4.67
CA ASP A 39 -3.43 2.52 -3.40
C ASP A 39 -4.23 3.58 -2.62
N SER A 40 -4.98 4.42 -3.32
CA SER A 40 -5.91 5.37 -2.69
C SER A 40 -7.13 4.71 -2.05
N LYS A 41 -7.39 3.43 -2.36
CA LYS A 41 -8.52 2.63 -1.86
C LYS A 41 -8.12 1.46 -0.97
N ASN A 42 -6.82 1.29 -0.69
CA ASN A 42 -6.37 0.27 0.25
C ASN A 42 -6.93 0.53 1.66
N LEU A 43 -7.01 -0.54 2.45
CA LEU A 43 -7.52 -0.48 3.83
C LEU A 43 -6.52 0.22 4.74
N THR A 44 -7.02 0.88 5.79
CA THR A 44 -6.17 1.27 6.92
C THR A 44 -5.61 0.03 7.62
N LEU A 45 -4.49 0.16 8.33
CA LEU A 45 -3.86 -0.92 9.06
C LEU A 45 -4.85 -1.56 10.05
N GLN A 46 -5.61 -0.74 10.78
CA GLN A 46 -6.61 -1.23 11.73
C GLN A 46 -7.77 -1.98 11.07
N GLN A 47 -8.19 -1.59 9.87
CA GLN A 47 -9.21 -2.32 9.13
C GLN A 47 -8.67 -3.66 8.63
N TYR A 48 -7.44 -3.69 8.15
CA TYR A 48 -6.79 -4.91 7.68
C TYR A 48 -6.65 -5.95 8.80
N LEU A 49 -6.23 -5.54 10.00
CA LEU A 49 -6.05 -6.44 11.14
C LEU A 49 -7.35 -7.03 11.71
N LYS A 50 -8.51 -6.50 11.32
CA LYS A 50 -9.83 -6.96 11.78
C LYS A 50 -10.48 -7.99 10.84
N GLN A 51 -9.81 -8.36 9.75
CA GLN A 51 -10.24 -9.40 8.81
C GLN A 51 -9.74 -10.77 9.27
#